data_AF-A0AAE9DFP1-F1
#
_entry.id   AF-A0AAE9DFP1-F1
#
_cell.length_a   1.000
_cell.length_b   1.000
_cell.length_c   1.000
_cell.angle_alpha   90.00
_cell.angle_beta   90.00
_cell.angle_gamma   90.00
#
_symmetry.space_group_name_H-M   'P 1'
#
loop_
_entity.id
_entity.type
_entity.pdbx_description
1 polymer ?
#
loop_
_entity_poly.entity_id
_entity_poly.type
_entity_poly.pdbx_seq_one_letter_code
_entity_poly.pdbx_strand_id
1 'polypeptide(L)'
;MTPPTLLDVPKLPMSKMVNFLSPKSLINFALSSPKIQEFIKLQNLNVEKLSLNISQKGFVIRLKFFYFNKPLVWKFFTSYTREVKLSTDKIKLCETPIEFGKQAVEWLTDLIRFPVTAVQITGPSFPEIENILQWTKIHECEKLTMNFIDKTEGGLEKFTDLESFDLNGSDWLKPEHLKNCAAKRITLYTMDWDANQLNQFIRCWFEGIDQPINKLENIEIQLKSVPMEGLPIEQIVSGFETKPWDPTQRARIYRNYHKKEFEGGLLNLEHALDILRPDGKLASVSVFDKIVNFVVWHQRFPVASEQSFF
;
A
#
# COMPACT_ATOMS: atom_id res chain seq x y z
N MET A 1 54.83 2.56 12.85
CA MET A 1 53.83 2.12 11.84
C MET A 1 52.47 2.60 12.31
N THR A 2 51.68 3.19 11.42
CA THR A 2 50.27 3.48 11.72
C THR A 2 49.52 2.16 11.88
N PRO A 3 48.69 2.01 12.93
CA PRO A 3 47.88 0.80 13.10
C PRO A 3 46.90 0.64 11.93
N PRO A 4 46.63 -0.60 11.48
CA PRO A 4 45.67 -0.84 10.40
C PRO A 4 44.28 -0.38 10.83
N THR A 5 43.56 0.20 9.88
CA THR A 5 42.18 0.66 10.01
C THR A 5 41.22 -0.40 9.50
N LEU A 6 39.93 -0.23 9.77
CA LEU A 6 38.89 -1.11 9.24
C LEU A 6 38.87 -1.13 7.70
N LEU A 7 39.34 -0.06 7.05
CA LEU A 7 39.44 0.03 5.59
C LEU A 7 40.57 -0.84 5.01
N ASP A 8 41.53 -1.23 5.85
CA ASP A 8 42.64 -2.10 5.46
C ASP A 8 42.27 -3.59 5.55
N VAL A 9 41.06 -3.91 6.03
CA VAL A 9 40.53 -5.27 6.10
C VAL A 9 40.18 -5.78 4.68
N PRO A 10 40.59 -7.00 4.30
CA PRO A 10 40.23 -7.56 3.00
C PRO A 10 38.70 -7.64 2.79
N LYS A 11 38.28 -7.56 1.53
CA LYS A 11 36.86 -7.47 1.14
C LYS A 11 35.99 -8.60 1.72
N LEU A 12 36.49 -9.84 1.75
CA LEU A 12 35.72 -10.99 2.19
C LEU A 12 35.38 -10.96 3.70
N PRO A 13 36.34 -10.75 4.62
CA PRO A 13 36.04 -10.48 6.03
C PRO A 13 35.12 -9.27 6.23
N MET A 14 35.34 -8.16 5.50
CA MET A 14 34.48 -6.97 5.57
C MET A 14 33.03 -7.29 5.19
N SER A 15 32.82 -8.14 4.17
CA SER A 15 31.49 -8.58 3.75
C SER A 15 30.79 -9.38 4.84
N LYS A 16 31.52 -10.30 5.49
CA LYS A 16 31.00 -11.05 6.65
C LYS A 16 30.61 -10.11 7.80
N MET A 17 31.43 -9.09 8.09
CA MET A 17 31.11 -8.11 9.14
C MET A 17 29.82 -7.35 8.85
N VAL A 18 29.61 -6.92 7.60
CA VAL A 18 28.40 -6.21 7.19
C VAL A 18 27.12 -7.03 7.43
N ASN A 19 27.16 -8.35 7.23
CA ASN A 19 26.01 -9.22 7.48
C ASN A 19 25.58 -9.30 8.95
N PHE A 20 26.47 -8.94 9.89
CA PHE A 20 26.15 -8.87 11.32
C PHE A 20 25.72 -7.46 11.78
N LEU A 21 25.72 -6.47 10.89
CA LEU A 21 25.29 -5.12 11.24
C LEU A 21 23.77 -5.02 11.26
N SER A 22 23.24 -4.53 12.37
CA SER A 22 21.84 -4.10 12.44
C SER A 22 21.57 -3.01 11.38
N PRO A 23 20.31 -2.81 10.93
CA PRO A 23 19.99 -1.73 9.98
C PRO A 23 20.56 -0.37 10.41
N LYS A 24 20.46 -0.03 11.69
CA LYS A 24 21.01 1.23 12.23
C LYS A 24 22.54 1.29 12.13
N SER A 25 23.22 0.21 12.51
CA SER A 25 24.68 0.13 12.45
C SER A 25 25.19 0.20 11.00
N LEU A 26 24.50 -0.47 10.08
CA LEU A 26 24.82 -0.43 8.65
C LEU A 26 24.74 0.99 8.10
N ILE A 27 23.65 1.70 8.35
CA ILE A 27 23.48 3.08 7.86
C ILE A 27 24.53 4.02 8.46
N ASN A 28 24.83 3.90 9.75
CA ASN A 28 25.93 4.66 10.36
C ASN A 28 27.28 4.35 9.71
N PHE A 29 27.52 3.07 9.41
CA PHE A 29 28.75 2.63 8.80
C PHE A 29 28.89 3.18 7.37
N ALA A 30 27.81 3.10 6.57
CA ALA A 30 27.76 3.69 5.23
C ALA A 30 28.04 5.20 5.24
N LEU A 31 27.49 5.93 6.20
CA LEU A 31 27.68 7.38 6.33
C LEU A 31 29.09 7.78 6.78
N SER A 32 29.93 6.85 7.23
CA SER A 32 31.25 7.17 7.77
C SER A 32 32.31 7.45 6.69
N SER A 33 32.13 6.94 5.47
CA SER A 33 33.05 7.18 4.35
C SER A 33 32.43 6.81 3.00
N PRO A 34 32.70 7.58 1.92
CA PRO A 34 32.31 7.19 0.57
C PRO A 34 32.81 5.80 0.15
N LYS A 35 34.00 5.39 0.59
CA LYS A 35 34.54 4.06 0.31
C LYS A 35 33.70 2.94 0.92
N ILE A 36 33.17 3.16 2.13
CA ILE A 36 32.31 2.18 2.82
C ILE A 36 30.93 2.17 2.19
N GLN A 37 30.41 3.33 1.81
CA GLN A 37 29.15 3.44 1.07
C GLN A 37 29.20 2.59 -0.21
N GLU A 38 30.23 2.78 -1.04
CA GLU A 38 30.42 1.99 -2.26
C GLU A 38 30.62 0.50 -1.96
N PHE A 39 31.32 0.14 -0.88
CA PHE A 39 31.43 -1.25 -0.46
C PHE A 39 30.08 -1.88 -0.10
N ILE A 40 29.23 -1.16 0.65
CA ILE A 40 27.91 -1.62 1.06
C ILE A 40 26.97 -1.77 -0.13
N LYS A 41 27.02 -0.86 -1.11
CA LYS A 41 26.27 -0.99 -2.37
C LYS A 41 26.54 -2.29 -3.10
N LEU A 42 27.75 -2.84 -2.98
CA LEU A 42 28.11 -4.11 -3.61
C LEU A 42 27.61 -5.34 -2.83
N GLN A 43 27.17 -5.17 -1.58
CA GLN A 43 26.70 -6.28 -0.75
C GLN A 43 25.25 -6.64 -1.10
N ASN A 44 24.93 -7.93 -1.00
CA ASN A 44 23.56 -8.41 -1.10
C ASN A 44 22.92 -8.36 0.29
N LEU A 45 22.19 -7.28 0.57
CA LEU A 45 21.55 -7.07 1.86
C LEU A 45 20.19 -7.77 1.89
N ASN A 46 19.93 -8.54 2.94
CA ASN A 46 18.65 -9.23 3.12
C ASN A 46 17.60 -8.29 3.73
N VAL A 47 17.16 -7.33 2.92
CA VAL A 47 16.13 -6.36 3.27
C VAL A 47 14.76 -7.03 3.22
N GLU A 48 14.00 -6.93 4.31
CA GLU A 48 12.64 -7.45 4.40
C GLU A 48 11.62 -6.39 4.00
N LYS A 49 11.82 -5.14 4.48
CA LYS A 49 10.85 -4.07 4.30
C LYS A 49 11.49 -2.70 4.35
N LEU A 50 11.07 -1.83 3.44
CA LEU A 50 11.31 -0.39 3.48
C LEU A 50 9.96 0.32 3.39
N SER A 51 9.58 1.04 4.45
CA SER A 51 8.29 1.72 4.51
C SER A 51 8.39 3.17 4.94
N LEU A 52 7.52 4.00 4.37
CA LEU A 52 7.44 5.44 4.60
C LEU A 52 6.16 5.81 5.33
N ASN A 53 6.24 6.74 6.28
CA ASN A 53 5.10 7.44 6.83
C ASN A 53 5.32 8.95 6.66
N ILE A 54 4.41 9.59 5.95
CA ILE A 54 4.51 10.97 5.50
C ILE A 54 3.31 11.73 6.05
N SER A 55 3.56 12.86 6.72
CA SER A 55 2.52 13.72 7.27
C SER A 55 2.99 15.17 7.30
N GLN A 56 2.07 16.10 7.54
CA GLN A 56 2.40 17.52 7.71
C GLN A 56 3.45 17.74 8.81
N LYS A 57 3.42 16.90 9.85
CA LYS A 57 4.30 17.05 11.01
C LYS A 57 5.70 16.49 10.75
N GLY A 58 5.83 15.55 9.83
CA GLY A 58 7.12 14.91 9.56
C GLY A 58 7.10 13.73 8.62
N PHE A 59 8.29 13.19 8.42
CA PHE A 59 8.61 12.10 7.52
C PHE A 59 9.35 11.00 8.29
N VAL A 60 8.91 9.75 8.16
CA VAL A 60 9.50 8.62 8.86
C VAL A 60 9.84 7.50 7.88
N ILE A 61 11.10 7.08 7.88
CA ILE A 61 11.60 5.91 7.16
C ILE A 61 11.73 4.76 8.16
N ARG A 62 11.20 3.59 7.80
CA ARG A 62 11.43 2.34 8.55
C ARG A 62 12.09 1.32 7.63
N LEU A 63 13.24 0.80 8.06
CA LEU A 63 13.99 -0.22 7.34
C LEU A 63 14.14 -1.46 8.23
N LYS A 64 13.70 -2.61 7.73
CA LYS A 64 13.78 -3.90 8.42
C LYS A 64 14.57 -4.89 7.57
N PHE A 65 15.49 -5.60 8.21
CA PHE A 65 16.23 -6.71 7.61
C PHE A 65 15.69 -8.03 8.17
N PHE A 66 15.73 -9.08 7.36
CA PHE A 66 15.10 -10.37 7.66
C PHE A 66 15.59 -10.99 8.98
N TYR A 67 16.88 -10.82 9.29
CA TYR A 67 17.52 -11.42 10.47
C TYR A 67 17.49 -10.52 11.72
N PHE A 68 16.90 -9.33 11.65
CA PHE A 68 16.90 -8.36 12.75
C PHE A 68 15.48 -8.01 13.19
N ASN A 69 15.16 -8.35 14.45
CA ASN A 69 13.86 -8.06 15.04
C ASN A 69 13.58 -6.55 15.16
N LYS A 70 14.61 -5.72 15.32
CA LYS A 70 14.48 -4.27 15.47
C LYS A 70 14.75 -3.55 14.15
N PRO A 71 13.76 -2.83 13.58
CA PRO A 71 13.99 -2.01 12.40
C PRO A 71 14.80 -0.75 12.76
N LEU A 72 15.46 -0.17 11.76
CA LEU A 72 15.85 1.24 11.83
C LEU A 72 14.59 2.09 11.68
N VAL A 73 14.44 3.10 12.53
CA VAL A 73 13.44 4.16 12.38
C VAL A 73 14.18 5.50 12.30
N TRP A 74 14.06 6.16 11.16
CA TRP A 74 14.67 7.45 10.89
C TRP A 74 13.57 8.49 10.72
N LYS A 75 13.56 9.50 11.60
CA LYS A 75 12.46 10.47 11.69
C LYS A 75 12.96 11.88 11.41
N PHE A 76 12.20 12.62 10.62
CA PHE A 76 12.42 14.03 10.27
C PHE A 76 11.18 14.83 10.67
N PHE A 77 11.32 15.86 11.51
CA PHE A 77 10.19 16.67 12.01
C PHE A 77 10.53 18.16 12.02
N THR A 78 9.51 19.02 11.91
CA THR A 78 9.66 20.48 12.03
C THR A 78 9.89 20.94 13.48
N SER A 79 9.34 20.24 14.47
CA SER A 79 9.49 20.56 15.89
C SER A 79 9.35 19.33 16.78
N TYR A 80 9.80 19.43 18.04
CA TYR A 80 9.55 18.39 19.04
C TYR A 80 8.06 18.36 19.38
N THR A 81 7.37 17.30 18.95
CA THR A 81 6.12 16.91 19.60
C THR A 81 6.47 16.37 20.99
N ARG A 82 5.81 16.87 22.04
CA ARG A 82 6.07 16.55 23.46
C ARG A 82 5.99 15.05 23.81
N GLU A 83 5.53 14.20 22.89
CA GLU A 83 5.33 12.75 23.09
C GLU A 83 6.48 11.86 22.63
N VAL A 84 7.57 12.40 22.06
CA VAL A 84 8.69 11.56 21.63
C VAL A 84 9.59 11.25 22.83
N LYS A 85 9.24 10.20 23.59
CA LYS A 85 10.18 9.53 24.49
C LYS A 85 11.45 9.22 23.69
N LEU A 86 12.58 9.76 24.14
CA LEU A 86 13.94 9.56 23.63
C LEU A 86 14.30 8.07 23.66
N SER A 87 13.79 7.32 22.70
CA SER A 87 14.02 5.89 22.55
C SER A 87 14.73 5.69 21.23
N THR A 88 16.06 5.62 21.27
CA THR A 88 16.96 5.01 20.25
C THR A 88 16.89 5.47 18.78
N ASP A 89 15.95 6.33 18.42
CA ASP A 89 15.65 6.76 17.05
C ASP A 89 16.54 7.93 16.64
N LYS A 90 16.99 7.93 15.38
CA LYS A 90 17.61 9.13 14.80
C LYS A 90 16.49 10.13 14.48
N ILE A 91 16.38 11.15 15.31
CA ILE A 91 15.48 12.28 15.09
C ILE A 91 16.32 13.42 14.54
N LYS A 92 16.00 13.88 13.33
CA LYS A 92 16.53 15.14 12.79
C LYS A 92 15.41 16.17 12.81
N LEU A 93 15.65 17.29 13.48
CA LEU A 93 14.80 18.46 13.35
C LEU A 93 15.22 19.23 12.11
N CYS A 94 14.26 19.58 11.27
CA CYS A 94 14.49 20.35 10.05
C CYS A 94 13.20 21.05 9.63
N GLU A 95 13.33 22.25 9.08
CA GLU A 95 12.19 23.06 8.61
C GLU A 95 11.43 22.37 7.47
N THR A 96 12.12 21.57 6.66
CA THR A 96 11.58 20.88 5.47
C THR A 96 11.68 19.35 5.58
N PRO A 97 10.96 18.71 6.52
CA PRO A 97 11.12 17.28 6.81
C PRO A 97 10.81 16.37 5.62
N ILE A 98 9.91 16.78 4.74
CA ILE A 98 9.52 16.00 3.57
C ILE A 98 10.63 15.99 2.53
N GLU A 99 11.23 17.14 2.22
CA GLU A 99 12.33 17.23 1.26
C GLU A 99 13.58 16.49 1.76
N PHE A 100 13.93 16.64 3.04
CA PHE A 100 14.99 15.83 3.64
C PHE A 100 14.66 14.33 3.64
N GLY A 101 13.41 13.97 3.91
CA GLY A 101 12.92 12.60 3.87
C GLY A 101 13.07 11.98 2.48
N LYS A 102 12.66 12.70 1.43
CA LYS A 102 12.84 12.28 0.03
C LYS A 102 14.31 12.05 -0.28
N GLN A 103 15.19 13.01 0.01
CA GLN A 103 16.64 12.85 -0.21
C GLN A 103 17.24 11.65 0.53
N ALA A 104 16.79 11.41 1.78
CA ALA A 104 17.22 10.25 2.54
C ALA A 104 16.74 8.93 1.93
N VAL A 105 15.53 8.88 1.36
CA VAL A 105 15.02 7.71 0.62
C VAL A 105 15.77 7.51 -0.69
N GLU A 106 16.07 8.57 -1.44
CA GLU A 106 16.90 8.50 -2.65
C GLU A 106 18.25 7.83 -2.35
N TRP A 107 18.97 8.37 -1.35
CA TRP A 107 20.25 7.84 -0.91
C TRP A 107 20.14 6.41 -0.38
N LEU A 108 19.08 6.12 0.40
CA LEU A 108 18.91 4.82 1.03
C LEU A 108 18.61 3.74 -0.01
N THR A 109 17.70 4.00 -0.94
CA THR A 109 17.31 3.04 -2.00
C THR A 109 18.49 2.75 -2.94
N ASP A 110 19.32 3.75 -3.25
CA ASP A 110 20.60 3.55 -3.97
C ASP A 110 21.58 2.70 -3.17
N LEU A 111 21.73 2.97 -1.87
CA LEU A 111 22.65 2.24 -0.99
C LEU A 111 22.28 0.76 -0.86
N ILE A 112 21.01 0.46 -0.61
CA ILE A 112 20.57 -0.91 -0.29
C ILE A 112 20.04 -1.68 -1.51
N ARG A 113 19.84 -1.00 -2.65
CA ARG A 113 19.27 -1.56 -3.89
C ARG A 113 17.95 -2.29 -3.67
N PHE A 114 17.09 -1.70 -2.84
CA PHE A 114 15.79 -2.23 -2.48
C PHE A 114 14.73 -1.12 -2.56
N PRO A 115 13.60 -1.35 -3.24
CA PRO A 115 12.58 -0.33 -3.44
C PRO A 115 11.77 -0.06 -2.17
N VAL A 116 11.00 1.02 -2.20
CA VAL A 116 10.02 1.30 -1.14
C VAL A 116 8.85 0.34 -1.29
N THR A 117 8.64 -0.51 -0.30
CA THR A 117 7.57 -1.53 -0.31
C THR A 117 6.22 -1.03 0.19
N ALA A 118 6.19 -0.03 1.07
CA ALA A 118 4.94 0.47 1.64
C ALA A 118 4.99 1.97 1.95
N VAL A 119 3.92 2.68 1.66
CA VAL A 119 3.81 4.13 1.83
C VAL A 119 2.50 4.46 2.53
N GLN A 120 2.61 5.19 3.63
CA GLN A 120 1.47 5.76 4.34
C GLN A 120 1.57 7.28 4.31
N ILE A 121 0.54 7.93 3.78
CA ILE A 121 0.39 9.37 3.74
C ILE A 121 -0.78 9.74 4.65
N THR A 122 -0.56 10.67 5.58
CA THR A 122 -1.56 11.07 6.58
C THR A 122 -1.68 12.58 6.61
N GLY A 123 -2.91 13.03 6.37
CA GLY A 123 -3.29 14.42 6.36
C GLY A 123 -3.47 15.06 7.74
N PRO A 124 -4.11 16.24 7.81
CA PRO A 124 -4.86 16.90 6.72
C PRO A 124 -3.98 17.29 5.54
N SER A 125 -4.55 17.58 4.37
CA SER A 125 -3.82 18.06 3.19
C SER A 125 -2.79 19.16 3.52
N PHE A 126 -1.60 19.09 2.92
CA PHE A 126 -0.54 20.10 3.05
C PHE A 126 0.18 20.29 1.72
N PRO A 127 0.73 21.48 1.41
CA PRO A 127 1.24 21.81 0.07
C PRO A 127 2.22 20.79 -0.51
N GLU A 128 3.10 20.21 0.31
CA GLU A 128 4.12 19.26 -0.12
C GLU A 128 3.55 17.89 -0.54
N ILE A 129 2.27 17.61 -0.25
CA ILE A 129 1.61 16.35 -0.65
C ILE A 129 0.98 16.42 -2.03
N GLU A 130 0.75 17.61 -2.59
CA GLU A 130 0.02 17.76 -3.85
C GLU A 130 0.67 16.89 -4.94
N ASN A 131 2.00 16.95 -5.07
CA ASN A 131 2.75 16.19 -6.08
C ASN A 131 3.35 14.86 -5.60
N ILE A 132 2.93 14.34 -4.44
CA ILE A 132 3.58 13.15 -3.86
C ILE A 132 3.45 11.92 -4.74
N LEU A 133 2.32 11.77 -5.44
CA LEU A 133 2.06 10.63 -6.33
C LEU A 133 2.93 10.67 -7.60
N GLN A 134 3.56 11.79 -7.91
CA GLN A 134 4.52 11.89 -9.02
C GLN A 134 5.93 11.45 -8.61
N TRP A 135 6.20 11.26 -7.31
CA TRP A 135 7.52 10.88 -6.82
C TRP A 135 7.84 9.43 -7.17
N THR A 136 8.82 9.23 -8.04
CA THR A 136 9.12 7.91 -8.63
C THR A 136 9.51 6.84 -7.62
N LYS A 137 10.09 7.21 -6.47
CA LYS A 137 10.51 6.23 -5.46
C LYS A 137 9.39 5.50 -4.75
N ILE A 138 8.14 5.94 -4.90
CA ILE A 138 6.99 5.26 -4.31
C ILE A 138 6.19 4.42 -5.32
N HIS A 139 6.52 4.47 -6.61
CA HIS A 139 5.76 3.77 -7.66
C HIS A 139 5.90 2.24 -7.62
N GLU A 140 7.01 1.75 -7.07
CA GLU A 140 7.27 0.31 -6.88
C GLU A 140 6.68 -0.24 -5.56
N CYS A 141 5.91 0.55 -4.82
CA CYS A 141 5.33 0.08 -3.57
C CYS A 141 4.20 -0.92 -3.80
N GLU A 142 4.14 -1.92 -2.92
CA GLU A 142 3.09 -2.93 -2.89
C GLU A 142 1.88 -2.44 -2.09
N LYS A 143 2.09 -1.48 -1.18
CA LYS A 143 1.06 -0.97 -0.27
C LYS A 143 1.05 0.54 -0.23
N LEU A 144 -0.06 1.14 -0.63
CA LEU A 144 -0.29 2.57 -0.55
C LEU A 144 -1.49 2.83 0.37
N THR A 145 -1.29 3.65 1.40
CA THR A 145 -2.35 4.11 2.29
C THR A 145 -2.38 5.64 2.31
N MET A 146 -3.55 6.24 2.08
CA MET A 146 -3.75 7.69 2.13
C MET A 146 -4.93 8.04 3.03
N ASN A 147 -4.69 8.87 4.04
CA ASN A 147 -5.73 9.28 5.00
C ASN A 147 -5.88 10.80 5.02
N PHE A 148 -7.11 11.31 4.97
CA PHE A 148 -7.43 12.73 5.13
C PHE A 148 -6.73 13.64 4.11
N ILE A 149 -6.66 13.20 2.85
CA ILE A 149 -6.08 13.96 1.74
C ILE A 149 -7.20 14.40 0.82
N ASP A 150 -7.38 15.70 0.66
CA ASP A 150 -8.49 16.27 -0.13
C ASP A 150 -8.08 16.48 -1.58
N LYS A 151 -6.79 16.71 -1.83
CA LYS A 151 -6.23 17.03 -3.14
C LYS A 151 -4.85 16.42 -3.34
N THR A 152 -4.61 15.92 -4.54
CA THR A 152 -3.29 15.51 -5.04
C THR A 152 -3.31 15.60 -6.56
N GLU A 153 -2.15 15.86 -7.15
CA GLU A 153 -1.89 15.83 -8.58
C GLU A 153 -1.30 14.48 -8.99
N GLY A 154 -1.58 14.08 -10.23
CA GLY A 154 -1.26 12.75 -10.74
C GLY A 154 -2.35 11.74 -10.42
N GLY A 155 -2.17 10.50 -10.88
CA GLY A 155 -3.08 9.41 -10.62
C GLY A 155 -2.36 8.13 -10.21
N LEU A 156 -3.10 7.02 -10.30
CA LEU A 156 -2.63 5.70 -9.89
C LEU A 156 -1.92 4.94 -11.03
N GLU A 157 -1.82 5.53 -12.22
CA GLU A 157 -1.28 4.90 -13.44
C GLU A 157 0.19 4.50 -13.34
N LYS A 158 0.96 5.12 -12.43
CA LYS A 158 2.37 4.81 -12.22
C LYS A 158 2.61 3.65 -11.27
N PHE A 159 1.59 3.25 -10.51
CA PHE A 159 1.70 2.18 -9.54
C PHE A 159 1.30 0.85 -10.20
N THR A 160 2.30 0.07 -10.64
CA THR A 160 2.07 -1.11 -11.48
C THR A 160 1.79 -2.40 -10.69
N ASP A 161 2.24 -2.46 -9.42
CA ASP A 161 2.30 -3.70 -8.65
C ASP A 161 1.72 -3.56 -7.23
N LEU A 162 0.71 -2.69 -7.08
CA LEU A 162 0.00 -2.56 -5.81
C LEU A 162 -0.74 -3.85 -5.44
N GLU A 163 -0.38 -4.40 -4.29
CA GLU A 163 -1.18 -5.45 -3.65
C GLU A 163 -2.39 -4.84 -2.93
N SER A 164 -2.24 -3.69 -2.29
CA SER A 164 -3.32 -3.01 -1.59
C SER A 164 -3.24 -1.49 -1.69
N PHE A 165 -4.38 -0.87 -1.97
CA PHE A 165 -4.59 0.56 -1.91
C PHE A 165 -5.70 0.91 -0.92
N ASP A 166 -5.33 1.57 0.17
CA ASP A 166 -6.27 1.96 1.22
C ASP A 166 -6.40 3.49 1.27
N LEU A 167 -7.64 3.97 1.26
CA LEU A 167 -7.94 5.39 1.27
C LEU A 167 -9.01 5.67 2.32
N ASN A 168 -8.81 6.67 3.17
CA ASN A 168 -9.79 7.04 4.20
C ASN A 168 -10.02 8.55 4.21
N GLY A 169 -11.29 8.95 4.16
CA GLY A 169 -11.72 10.35 4.29
C GLY A 169 -10.96 11.27 3.34
N SER A 170 -10.86 10.88 2.07
CA SER A 170 -10.07 11.60 1.07
C SER A 170 -10.94 11.86 -0.16
N ASP A 171 -10.97 13.11 -0.62
CA ASP A 171 -11.95 13.57 -1.62
C ASP A 171 -11.39 13.56 -3.06
N TRP A 172 -10.09 13.37 -3.23
CA TRP A 172 -9.44 13.44 -4.55
C TRP A 172 -9.76 12.24 -5.45
N LEU A 173 -10.14 11.09 -4.88
CA LEU A 173 -10.34 9.85 -5.63
C LEU A 173 -11.74 9.82 -6.26
N LYS A 174 -11.78 9.75 -7.59
CA LYS A 174 -12.99 9.56 -8.38
C LYS A 174 -13.01 8.16 -9.01
N PRO A 175 -14.19 7.61 -9.36
CA PRO A 175 -14.29 6.29 -9.99
C PRO A 175 -13.39 6.11 -11.23
N GLU A 176 -13.24 7.15 -12.06
CA GLU A 176 -12.46 7.09 -13.29
C GLU A 176 -10.95 6.90 -13.02
N HIS A 177 -10.46 7.37 -11.88
CA HIS A 177 -9.07 7.18 -11.48
C HIS A 177 -8.73 5.71 -11.25
N LEU A 178 -9.73 4.88 -10.89
CA LEU A 178 -9.55 3.45 -10.66
C LEU A 178 -9.32 2.66 -11.95
N LYS A 179 -9.74 3.17 -13.11
CA LYS A 179 -9.52 2.50 -14.41
C LYS A 179 -8.05 2.19 -14.67
N ASN A 180 -7.16 3.08 -14.23
CA ASN A 180 -5.72 2.96 -14.38
C ASN A 180 -5.01 2.42 -13.12
N CYS A 181 -5.76 1.99 -12.10
CA CYS A 181 -5.20 1.46 -10.87
C CYS A 181 -4.87 -0.03 -11.04
N ALA A 182 -3.60 -0.41 -10.88
CA ALA A 182 -3.17 -1.81 -10.96
C ALA A 182 -3.26 -2.57 -9.62
N ALA A 183 -4.11 -2.12 -8.69
CA ALA A 183 -4.23 -2.71 -7.37
C ALA A 183 -5.04 -4.01 -7.39
N LYS A 184 -4.56 -5.03 -6.67
CA LYS A 184 -5.35 -6.25 -6.41
C LYS A 184 -6.51 -5.99 -5.45
N ARG A 185 -6.27 -5.16 -4.44
CA ARG A 185 -7.24 -4.92 -3.36
C ARG A 185 -7.35 -3.43 -3.09
N ILE A 186 -8.56 -2.96 -2.91
CA ILE A 186 -8.84 -1.56 -2.64
C ILE A 186 -9.78 -1.46 -1.43
N THR A 187 -9.43 -0.62 -0.47
CA THR A 187 -10.32 -0.32 0.66
C THR A 187 -10.54 1.18 0.74
N LEU A 188 -11.78 1.62 0.56
CA LEU A 188 -12.14 3.02 0.59
C LEU A 188 -13.05 3.28 1.79
N TYR A 189 -12.63 4.13 2.71
CA TYR A 189 -13.35 4.45 3.93
C TYR A 189 -13.82 5.89 3.94
N THR A 190 -15.03 6.11 4.44
CA THR A 190 -15.63 7.44 4.61
C THR A 190 -15.75 8.17 3.25
N MET A 191 -16.14 7.43 2.22
CA MET A 191 -16.30 7.98 0.87
C MET A 191 -17.62 8.73 0.73
N ASP A 192 -17.57 9.91 0.12
CA ASP A 192 -18.77 10.68 -0.25
C ASP A 192 -19.22 10.33 -1.68
N TRP A 193 -19.33 9.04 -1.96
CA TRP A 193 -19.75 8.52 -3.26
C TRP A 193 -21.25 8.20 -3.25
N ASP A 194 -21.94 8.60 -4.32
CA ASP A 194 -23.34 8.23 -4.54
C ASP A 194 -23.49 6.93 -5.37
N ALA A 195 -24.73 6.51 -5.59
CA ALA A 195 -25.02 5.30 -6.38
C ALA A 195 -24.54 5.42 -7.84
N ASN A 196 -24.51 6.62 -8.43
CA ASN A 196 -24.02 6.83 -9.79
C ASN A 196 -22.51 6.65 -9.87
N GLN A 197 -21.77 7.16 -8.89
CA GLN A 197 -20.32 6.98 -8.79
C GLN A 197 -19.95 5.50 -8.55
N LEU A 198 -20.73 4.78 -7.74
CA LEU A 198 -20.58 3.33 -7.57
C LEU A 198 -20.85 2.58 -8.89
N ASN A 199 -21.91 2.93 -9.62
CA ASN A 199 -22.19 2.38 -10.95
C ASN A 199 -21.07 2.67 -11.93
N GLN A 200 -20.54 3.90 -11.93
CA GLN A 200 -19.44 4.33 -12.79
C GLN A 200 -18.15 3.56 -12.52
N PHE A 201 -17.87 3.22 -11.25
CA PHE A 201 -16.78 2.31 -10.90
C PHE A 201 -16.97 0.93 -11.54
N ILE A 202 -18.18 0.34 -11.45
CA ILE A 202 -18.47 -0.97 -12.05
C ILE A 202 -18.30 -0.90 -13.58
N ARG A 203 -18.71 0.20 -14.24
CA ARG A 203 -18.46 0.42 -15.68
C ARG A 203 -16.98 0.47 -15.99
N CYS A 204 -16.19 1.19 -15.21
CA CYS A 204 -14.73 1.25 -15.39
C CYS A 204 -14.09 -0.13 -15.32
N TRP A 205 -14.54 -1.01 -14.42
CA TRP A 205 -14.08 -2.40 -14.36
C TRP A 205 -14.60 -3.25 -15.53
N PHE A 206 -15.88 -3.10 -15.88
CA PHE A 206 -16.54 -3.89 -16.93
C PHE A 206 -15.93 -3.63 -18.32
N GLU A 207 -15.61 -2.37 -18.61
CA GLU A 207 -14.97 -1.95 -19.86
C GLU A 207 -13.44 -2.10 -19.82
N GLY A 208 -12.86 -2.23 -18.63
CA GLY A 208 -11.42 -2.25 -18.37
C GLY A 208 -10.73 -3.60 -18.62
N ILE A 209 -11.12 -4.35 -19.65
CA ILE A 209 -10.57 -5.70 -19.94
C ILE A 209 -9.04 -5.63 -20.10
N ASP A 210 -8.55 -4.69 -20.92
CA ASP A 210 -7.11 -4.50 -21.19
C ASP A 210 -6.48 -3.39 -20.33
N GLN A 211 -7.17 -2.95 -19.27
CA GLN A 211 -6.74 -1.85 -18.41
C GLN A 211 -6.17 -2.37 -17.08
N PRO A 212 -5.34 -1.58 -16.36
CA PRO A 212 -4.75 -2.01 -15.09
C PRO A 212 -5.76 -2.50 -14.03
N ILE A 213 -6.97 -1.94 -14.01
CA ILE A 213 -8.07 -2.36 -13.12
C ILE A 213 -8.45 -3.84 -13.27
N ASN A 214 -8.05 -4.50 -14.37
CA ASN A 214 -8.24 -5.92 -14.59
C ASN A 214 -7.55 -6.81 -13.51
N LYS A 215 -6.54 -6.29 -12.81
CA LYS A 215 -5.89 -6.97 -11.68
C LYS A 215 -6.73 -7.01 -10.41
N LEU A 216 -7.81 -6.22 -10.33
CA LEU A 216 -8.67 -6.14 -9.16
C LEU A 216 -9.25 -7.51 -8.77
N GLU A 217 -9.13 -7.85 -7.50
CA GLU A 217 -9.70 -9.04 -6.85
C GLU A 217 -10.86 -8.63 -5.93
N ASN A 218 -10.70 -7.55 -5.17
CA ASN A 218 -11.79 -6.99 -4.38
C ASN A 218 -11.66 -5.48 -4.14
N ILE A 219 -12.80 -4.82 -4.02
CA ILE A 219 -12.90 -3.48 -3.44
C ILE A 219 -14.02 -3.45 -2.39
N GLU A 220 -13.70 -2.86 -1.25
CA GLU A 220 -14.64 -2.58 -0.16
C GLU A 220 -14.75 -1.06 -0.03
N ILE A 221 -15.98 -0.54 -0.11
CA ILE A 221 -16.27 0.89 -0.07
C ILE A 221 -17.23 1.15 1.09
N GLN A 222 -16.75 1.79 2.14
CA GLN A 222 -17.57 2.30 3.22
C GLN A 222 -17.94 3.77 2.94
N LEU A 223 -19.22 4.02 2.74
CA LEU A 223 -19.76 5.35 2.51
C LEU A 223 -19.79 6.19 3.79
N LYS A 224 -19.65 7.50 3.62
CA LYS A 224 -19.72 8.50 4.69
C LYS A 224 -21.14 8.62 5.25
N SER A 225 -22.12 8.57 4.37
CA SER A 225 -23.55 8.59 4.70
C SER A 225 -24.31 7.70 3.71
N VAL A 226 -25.48 7.22 4.14
CA VAL A 226 -26.44 6.53 3.29
C VAL A 226 -27.81 7.19 3.43
N PRO A 227 -28.66 7.19 2.39
CA PRO A 227 -30.03 7.62 2.51
C PRO A 227 -30.78 6.83 3.60
N MET A 228 -31.80 7.42 4.21
CA MET A 228 -32.62 6.74 5.23
C MET A 228 -33.30 5.47 4.68
N GLU A 229 -33.62 5.46 3.38
CA GLU A 229 -34.23 4.33 2.68
C GLU A 229 -33.22 3.21 2.37
N GLY A 230 -31.96 3.39 2.74
CA GLY A 230 -30.86 2.51 2.39
C GLY A 230 -30.23 2.86 1.04
N LEU A 231 -29.22 2.08 0.65
CA LEU A 231 -28.53 2.24 -0.62
C LEU A 231 -29.09 1.23 -1.64
N PRO A 232 -29.82 1.69 -2.68
CA PRO A 232 -30.52 0.80 -3.60
C PRO A 232 -29.53 0.11 -4.55
N ILE A 233 -29.34 -1.20 -4.35
CA ILE A 233 -28.40 -2.00 -5.15
C ILE A 233 -28.76 -1.98 -6.64
N GLU A 234 -30.04 -1.87 -6.97
CA GLU A 234 -30.56 -1.79 -8.34
C GLU A 234 -30.03 -0.57 -9.09
N GLN A 235 -29.84 0.56 -8.39
CA GLN A 235 -29.24 1.75 -8.98
C GLN A 235 -27.73 1.56 -9.21
N ILE A 236 -27.04 0.93 -8.25
CA ILE A 236 -25.60 0.65 -8.36
C ILE A 236 -25.31 -0.26 -9.56
N VAL A 237 -26.14 -1.27 -9.82
CA VAL A 237 -25.92 -2.23 -10.93
C VAL A 237 -26.72 -1.89 -12.19
N SER A 238 -27.31 -0.70 -12.26
CA SER A 238 -28.11 -0.28 -13.41
C SER A 238 -27.33 -0.35 -14.72
N GLY A 239 -27.94 -0.93 -15.75
CA GLY A 239 -27.34 -1.10 -17.07
C GLY A 239 -26.43 -2.33 -17.25
N PHE A 240 -26.36 -3.22 -16.26
CA PHE A 240 -25.72 -4.53 -16.37
C PHE A 240 -26.75 -5.66 -16.33
N GLU A 241 -26.51 -6.74 -17.07
CA GLU A 241 -27.24 -7.99 -16.85
C GLU A 241 -26.74 -8.61 -15.55
N THR A 242 -27.62 -8.69 -14.55
CA THR A 242 -27.30 -9.29 -13.25
C THR A 242 -28.03 -10.59 -13.03
N LYS A 243 -27.41 -11.51 -12.28
CA LYS A 243 -28.01 -12.78 -11.86
C LYS A 243 -27.88 -12.94 -10.35
N PRO A 244 -28.85 -13.56 -9.67
CA PRO A 244 -28.66 -13.96 -8.29
C PRO A 244 -27.54 -15.00 -8.20
N TRP A 245 -27.02 -15.22 -6.98
CA TRP A 245 -26.03 -16.25 -6.74
C TRP A 245 -26.48 -17.63 -7.26
N ASP A 246 -25.58 -18.28 -8.00
CA ASP A 246 -25.74 -19.67 -8.45
C ASP A 246 -24.60 -20.52 -7.84
N PRO A 247 -24.90 -21.52 -6.98
CA PRO A 247 -23.90 -22.40 -6.37
C PRO A 247 -23.10 -23.22 -7.38
N THR A 248 -23.57 -23.36 -8.63
CA THR A 248 -22.85 -24.05 -9.71
C THR A 248 -21.85 -23.16 -10.44
N GLN A 249 -22.00 -21.82 -10.33
CA GLN A 249 -21.11 -20.85 -10.97
C GLN A 249 -19.97 -20.42 -10.06
N ARG A 250 -20.22 -20.28 -8.75
CA ARG A 250 -19.22 -19.87 -7.76
C ARG A 250 -19.58 -20.27 -6.33
N ALA A 251 -18.57 -20.25 -5.46
CA ALA A 251 -18.73 -20.47 -4.03
C ALA A 251 -19.59 -19.38 -3.37
N ARG A 252 -20.21 -19.76 -2.24
CA ARG A 252 -21.00 -18.85 -1.41
C ARG A 252 -20.15 -17.83 -0.66
N ILE A 253 -19.01 -18.28 -0.13
CA ILE A 253 -18.14 -17.50 0.74
C ILE A 253 -16.92 -17.06 -0.06
N TYR A 254 -16.69 -15.76 -0.11
CA TYR A 254 -15.41 -15.22 -0.56
C TYR A 254 -14.45 -15.17 0.61
N ARG A 255 -13.27 -15.79 0.45
CA ARG A 255 -12.19 -15.73 1.43
C ARG A 255 -11.18 -14.70 0.98
N ASN A 256 -11.07 -13.62 1.74
CA ASN A 256 -9.98 -12.68 1.59
C ASN A 256 -8.76 -13.21 2.37
N TYR A 257 -7.88 -13.93 1.68
CA TYR A 257 -6.65 -14.52 2.25
C TYR A 257 -5.67 -13.51 2.84
N HIS A 258 -5.92 -12.21 2.64
CA HIS A 258 -5.06 -11.13 3.13
C HIS A 258 -5.59 -10.42 4.38
N LYS A 259 -6.86 -10.63 4.77
CA LYS A 259 -7.36 -10.30 6.11
C LYS A 259 -7.04 -11.49 7.01
N LYS A 260 -6.51 -11.25 8.22
CA LYS A 260 -6.32 -12.35 9.17
C LYS A 260 -7.68 -12.99 9.47
N GLU A 261 -7.71 -14.29 9.78
CA GLU A 261 -8.97 -15.02 10.03
C GLU A 261 -9.88 -14.33 11.07
N PHE A 262 -9.30 -13.64 12.05
CA PHE A 262 -10.01 -12.92 13.10
C PHE A 262 -10.52 -11.52 12.69
N GLU A 263 -10.18 -11.01 11.52
CA GLU A 263 -10.57 -9.69 11.00
C GLU A 263 -11.73 -9.76 10.00
N GLY A 264 -12.49 -10.85 9.99
CA GLY A 264 -13.64 -11.01 9.09
C GLY A 264 -13.23 -11.30 7.64
N GLY A 265 -12.17 -12.09 7.43
CA GLY A 265 -11.71 -12.51 6.11
C GLY A 265 -12.68 -13.41 5.31
N LEU A 266 -13.90 -13.63 5.81
CA LEU A 266 -14.95 -14.40 5.15
C LEU A 266 -16.14 -13.49 4.88
N LEU A 267 -16.50 -13.35 3.61
CA LEU A 267 -17.66 -12.58 3.18
C LEU A 267 -18.71 -13.53 2.59
N ASN A 268 -19.90 -13.57 3.18
CA ASN A 268 -21.02 -14.33 2.62
C ASN A 268 -21.67 -13.53 1.48
N LEU A 269 -21.60 -14.06 0.26
CA LEU A 269 -22.11 -13.44 -0.97
C LEU A 269 -23.29 -14.22 -1.58
N GLU A 270 -24.04 -14.94 -0.74
CA GLU A 270 -25.28 -15.65 -1.12
C GLU A 270 -26.36 -14.70 -1.65
N HIS A 271 -26.44 -13.48 -1.10
CA HIS A 271 -27.43 -12.48 -1.51
C HIS A 271 -26.85 -11.40 -2.43
N ALA A 272 -25.64 -11.61 -2.96
CA ALA A 272 -25.01 -10.69 -3.89
C ALA A 272 -25.60 -10.85 -5.32
N LEU A 273 -25.50 -9.78 -6.11
CA LEU A 273 -25.81 -9.80 -7.53
C LEU A 273 -24.53 -10.02 -8.34
N ASP A 274 -24.58 -10.97 -9.26
CA ASP A 274 -23.45 -11.34 -10.10
C ASP A 274 -23.52 -10.64 -11.46
N ILE A 275 -22.37 -10.14 -11.92
CA ILE A 275 -22.14 -9.54 -13.23
C ILE A 275 -21.11 -10.39 -13.95
N LEU A 276 -21.49 -10.95 -15.11
CA LEU A 276 -20.56 -11.67 -15.99
C LEU A 276 -20.02 -10.70 -17.04
N ARG A 277 -18.70 -10.53 -17.04
CA ARG A 277 -18.00 -9.70 -18.03
C ARG A 277 -17.72 -10.50 -19.32
N PRO A 278 -17.63 -9.86 -20.50
CA PRO A 278 -17.46 -10.57 -21.78
C PRO A 278 -16.22 -11.48 -21.88
N ASP A 279 -15.16 -11.20 -21.12
CA ASP A 279 -13.95 -12.02 -21.05
C ASP A 279 -14.08 -13.23 -20.10
N GLY A 280 -15.26 -13.46 -19.53
CA GLY A 280 -15.55 -14.58 -18.64
C GLY A 280 -15.26 -14.33 -17.16
N LYS A 281 -14.75 -13.14 -16.78
CA LYS A 281 -14.64 -12.79 -15.36
C LYS A 281 -16.02 -12.57 -14.75
N LEU A 282 -16.21 -13.12 -13.57
CA LEU A 282 -17.43 -12.99 -12.78
C LEU A 282 -17.14 -12.07 -11.60
N ALA A 283 -17.98 -11.06 -11.39
CA ALA A 283 -17.94 -10.23 -10.19
C ALA A 283 -19.25 -10.29 -9.43
N SER A 284 -19.19 -10.18 -8.10
CA SER A 284 -20.35 -10.09 -7.22
C SER A 284 -20.39 -8.73 -6.55
N VAL A 285 -21.58 -8.11 -6.54
CA VAL A 285 -21.87 -6.84 -5.88
C VAL A 285 -22.80 -7.11 -4.69
N SER A 286 -22.42 -6.66 -3.50
CA SER A 286 -23.28 -6.73 -2.33
C SER A 286 -23.26 -5.41 -1.58
N VAL A 287 -24.40 -5.05 -1.03
CA VAL A 287 -24.57 -3.87 -0.18
C VAL A 287 -25.03 -4.34 1.20
N PHE A 288 -24.33 -3.90 2.24
CA PHE A 288 -24.73 -4.14 3.62
C PHE A 288 -24.54 -2.85 4.43
N ASP A 289 -25.63 -2.28 4.93
CA ASP A 289 -25.64 -0.98 5.59
C ASP A 289 -25.00 0.10 4.68
N LYS A 290 -23.86 0.66 5.10
CA LYS A 290 -23.08 1.65 4.34
C LYS A 290 -21.87 1.08 3.60
N ILE A 291 -21.77 -0.25 3.52
CA ILE A 291 -20.63 -0.94 2.92
C ILE A 291 -21.06 -1.57 1.59
N VAL A 292 -20.34 -1.22 0.53
CA VAL A 292 -20.44 -1.86 -0.77
C VAL A 292 -19.23 -2.75 -0.96
N ASN A 293 -19.45 -4.04 -1.21
CA ASN A 293 -18.40 -4.96 -1.61
C ASN A 293 -18.56 -5.29 -3.09
N PHE A 294 -17.45 -5.24 -3.81
CA PHE A 294 -17.34 -5.70 -5.18
C PHE A 294 -16.17 -6.69 -5.25
N VAL A 295 -16.48 -7.93 -5.60
CA VAL A 295 -15.53 -9.06 -5.57
C VAL A 295 -15.42 -9.66 -6.95
N VAL A 296 -14.21 -9.81 -7.46
CA VAL A 296 -13.90 -10.45 -8.73
C VAL A 296 -13.41 -11.87 -8.48
N TRP A 297 -14.14 -12.85 -8.98
CA TRP A 297 -13.85 -14.27 -8.77
C TRP A 297 -12.79 -14.77 -9.76
N HIS A 298 -11.52 -14.56 -9.43
CA HIS A 298 -10.40 -15.18 -10.17
C HIS A 298 -10.33 -16.69 -9.92
N GLN A 299 -10.74 -17.15 -8.72
CA GLN A 299 -10.99 -18.55 -8.41
C GLN A 299 -12.43 -18.69 -7.90
N ARG A 300 -13.33 -19.19 -8.75
CA ARG A 300 -14.77 -19.29 -8.45
C ARG A 300 -15.08 -20.28 -7.32
N PHE A 301 -14.28 -21.33 -7.19
CA PHE A 301 -14.37 -22.34 -6.14
C PHE A 301 -13.01 -22.49 -5.45
N PRO A 302 -12.71 -21.68 -4.43
CA PRO A 302 -11.48 -21.86 -3.66
C PRO A 302 -11.53 -23.22 -2.98
N VAL A 303 -10.56 -24.07 -3.32
CA VAL A 303 -10.31 -25.31 -2.56
C VAL A 303 -9.94 -24.87 -1.15
N ALA A 304 -10.54 -25.48 -0.12
CA ALA A 304 -10.05 -25.29 1.24
C ALA A 304 -8.60 -25.79 1.25
N SER A 305 -7.64 -24.87 1.27
CA SER A 305 -6.23 -25.23 1.36
C SER A 305 -6.02 -25.94 2.70
N GLU A 306 -5.80 -27.26 2.66
CA GLU A 306 -5.20 -28.01 3.76
C GLU A 306 -3.73 -27.58 3.90
N GLN A 307 -3.48 -26.41 4.50
CA GLN A 307 -2.17 -25.95 4.96
C GLN A 307 -2.41 -25.00 6.13
N SER A 308 -1.94 -25.20 7.37
CA SER A 308 -1.24 -26.31 8.01
C SER A 308 -1.19 -25.95 9.50
N PHE A 309 -1.81 -26.77 10.35
CA PHE A 309 -1.40 -26.88 11.75
C PHE A 309 0.05 -27.36 11.76
N PHE A 310 1.02 -26.46 11.96
CA PHE A 310 2.31 -26.67 12.62
C PHE A 310 2.97 -25.32 12.89
#